data_AF-A0A8J3XNK0-F1
#
_entry.id   AF-A0A8J3XNK0-F1
#
_cell.length_a   1.000
_cell.length_b   1.000
_cell.length_c   1.000
_cell.angle_alpha   90.00
_cell.angle_beta   90.00
_cell.angle_gamma   90.00
#
_symmetry.space_group_name_H-M   'P 1'
#
loop_
_entity.id
_entity.type
_entity.pdbx_description
1 polymer ?
#
loop_
_entity_poly.entity_id
_entity_poly.type
_entity_poly.pdbx_seq_one_letter_code
_entity_poly.pdbx_strand_id
1 'polypeptide(L)'
;MTTLEAVLAGAGAASGLAGGLGGLYVLIVKPGKRIRQAADTIADFRDDWVGVEERPGVPGRPGVMVRLASIEEQLHANHGTSLRDAVNRTEASGRRIEDALAAHLLEHRIAASVNRSAGRVEGVEIFDPPHAELGGHEHDNLGG
;
A
#
# COMPACT_ATOMS: atom_id res chain seq x y z
N MET A 1 -42.82 70.55 33.94
CA MET A 1 -41.69 69.81 33.36
C MET A 1 -41.62 68.43 34.03
N THR A 2 -42.65 67.59 33.87
CA THR A 2 -42.84 66.41 34.75
C THR A 2 -43.47 65.18 34.08
N THR A 3 -43.90 65.25 32.82
CA THR A 3 -44.54 64.12 32.13
C THR A 3 -43.66 63.43 31.09
N LEU A 4 -42.76 64.16 30.42
CA LEU A 4 -41.83 63.62 29.41
C LEU A 4 -40.72 62.75 30.02
N GLU A 5 -40.16 63.16 31.16
CA GLU A 5 -39.09 62.43 31.84
C GLU A 5 -39.58 61.09 32.43
N ALA A 6 -40.81 61.05 32.94
CA ALA A 6 -41.42 59.83 33.49
C ALA A 6 -41.70 58.78 32.40
N VAL A 7 -42.10 59.21 31.20
CA VAL A 7 -42.34 58.31 30.06
C VAL A 7 -41.02 57.78 29.50
N LEU A 8 -39.97 58.61 29.42
CA LEU A 8 -38.62 58.19 29.01
C LEU A 8 -37.97 57.23 30.03
N ALA A 9 -38.15 57.47 31.32
CA ALA A 9 -37.68 56.57 32.37
C ALA A 9 -38.42 55.22 32.36
N GLY A 10 -39.72 55.21 32.08
CA GLY A 10 -40.53 53.98 31.96
C GLY A 10 -40.18 53.14 30.72
N ALA A 11 -39.89 53.78 29.58
CA ALA A 11 -39.51 53.09 28.34
C ALA A 11 -38.12 52.43 28.41
N GLY A 12 -37.17 53.05 29.12
CA GLY A 12 -35.84 52.48 29.36
C GLY A 12 -35.85 51.27 30.30
N ALA A 13 -36.66 51.31 31.35
CA ALA A 13 -36.74 50.25 32.36
C ALA A 13 -37.38 48.96 31.83
N ALA A 14 -38.41 49.05 30.99
CA ALA A 14 -39.05 47.88 30.37
C ALA A 14 -38.14 47.20 29.32
N SER A 15 -37.32 47.99 28.61
CA SER A 15 -36.39 47.49 27.59
C SER A 15 -35.18 46.77 28.19
N GLY A 16 -34.69 47.23 29.36
CA GLY A 16 -33.56 46.62 30.06
C GLY A 16 -33.84 45.23 30.63
N LEU A 17 -35.05 44.95 31.07
CA LEU A 17 -35.42 43.64 31.62
C LEU A 17 -35.67 42.59 30.51
N ALA A 18 -36.30 42.97 29.40
CA ALA A 18 -36.48 42.08 28.25
C ALA A 18 -35.14 41.79 27.53
N GLY A 19 -34.28 42.80 27.39
CA GLY A 19 -32.94 42.65 26.82
C GLY A 19 -31.97 41.93 27.77
N GLY A 20 -32.07 42.14 29.08
CA GLY A 20 -31.25 41.47 30.09
C GLY A 20 -31.57 39.99 30.23
N LEU A 21 -32.86 39.62 30.28
CA LEU A 21 -33.28 38.22 30.33
C LEU A 21 -33.07 37.52 28.99
N GLY A 22 -33.35 38.19 27.87
CA GLY A 22 -33.07 37.67 26.53
C GLY A 22 -31.57 37.49 26.26
N GLY A 23 -30.74 38.45 26.70
CA GLY A 23 -29.29 38.40 26.62
C GLY A 23 -28.71 37.28 27.49
N LEU A 24 -29.19 37.11 28.73
CA LEU A 24 -28.79 36.03 29.63
C LEU A 24 -29.22 34.66 29.10
N TYR A 25 -30.43 34.55 28.55
CA TYR A 25 -30.91 33.34 27.89
C TYR A 25 -30.03 32.96 26.69
N VAL A 26 -29.65 33.92 25.83
CA VAL A 26 -28.75 33.65 24.70
C VAL A 26 -27.34 33.29 25.18
N LEU A 27 -26.83 33.97 26.21
CA LEU A 27 -25.49 33.73 26.76
C LEU A 27 -25.36 32.41 27.52
N ILE A 28 -26.44 31.85 28.06
CA ILE A 28 -26.40 30.59 28.81
C ILE A 28 -26.88 29.42 27.94
N VAL A 29 -27.97 29.59 27.20
CA VAL A 29 -28.64 28.49 26.49
C VAL A 29 -27.99 28.17 25.14
N LYS A 30 -27.57 29.18 24.35
CA LYS A 30 -26.86 28.90 23.09
C LYS A 30 -25.52 28.17 23.28
N PRO A 31 -24.62 28.59 24.19
CA PRO A 31 -23.42 27.80 24.44
C PRO A 31 -23.74 26.47 25.10
N GLY A 32 -24.75 26.40 25.97
CA GLY A 32 -25.19 25.13 26.56
C GLY A 32 -25.57 24.07 25.53
N LYS A 33 -26.26 24.45 24.43
CA LYS A 33 -26.55 23.52 23.33
C LYS A 33 -25.29 23.05 22.59
N ARG A 34 -24.33 23.95 22.34
CA ARG A 34 -23.07 23.59 21.68
C ARG A 34 -22.18 22.71 22.57
N ILE A 35 -22.17 22.97 23.87
CA ILE A 35 -21.44 22.15 24.85
C ILE A 35 -22.03 20.74 24.92
N ARG A 36 -23.36 20.59 24.90
CA ARG A 36 -24.00 19.27 24.85
C ARG A 36 -23.65 18.50 23.58
N GLN A 37 -23.71 19.14 22.42
CA GLN A 37 -23.32 18.50 21.16
C GLN A 37 -21.86 18.05 21.17
N ALA A 38 -20.97 18.87 21.72
CA ALA A 38 -19.56 18.49 21.90
C ALA A 38 -19.41 17.33 22.88
N ALA A 39 -20.16 17.32 23.97
CA ALA A 39 -20.14 16.23 24.95
C ALA A 39 -20.63 14.90 24.33
N ASP A 40 -21.70 14.94 23.52
CA ASP A 40 -22.20 13.77 22.81
C ASP A 40 -21.14 13.24 21.82
N THR A 41 -20.46 14.12 21.09
CA THR A 41 -19.38 13.72 20.18
C THR A 41 -18.20 13.08 20.93
N ILE A 42 -17.86 13.61 22.12
CA ILE A 42 -16.80 13.05 22.96
C ILE A 42 -17.22 11.69 23.53
N ALA A 43 -18.50 11.53 23.88
CA ALA A 43 -19.04 10.25 24.34
C ALA A 43 -19.00 9.20 23.22
N ASP A 44 -19.46 9.56 22.02
CA ASP A 44 -19.40 8.67 20.84
C ASP A 44 -17.95 8.29 20.51
N PHE A 45 -17.02 9.25 20.56
CA PHE A 45 -15.59 8.99 20.35
C PHE A 45 -15.03 8.03 21.41
N ARG A 46 -15.40 8.22 22.68
CA ARG A 46 -14.98 7.33 23.77
C ARG A 46 -15.52 5.91 23.55
N ASP A 47 -16.78 5.80 23.17
CA ASP A 47 -17.44 4.52 22.93
C ASP A 47 -16.83 3.78 21.74
N ASP A 48 -16.43 4.49 20.68
CA ASP A 48 -15.67 3.89 19.57
C ASP A 48 -14.24 3.48 19.98
N TRP A 49 -13.58 4.28 20.83
CA TRP A 49 -12.21 4.00 21.27
C TRP A 49 -12.12 2.78 22.20
N VAL A 50 -13.01 2.74 23.20
CA VAL A 50 -13.07 1.66 24.21
C VAL A 50 -13.83 0.44 23.67
N GLY A 51 -14.86 0.68 22.87
CA GLY A 51 -15.83 -0.33 22.47
C GLY A 51 -17.10 -0.28 23.34
N VAL A 52 -18.14 -0.93 22.84
CA VAL A 52 -19.44 -1.05 23.50
C VAL A 52 -19.70 -2.52 23.78
N GLU A 53 -19.95 -2.86 25.04
CA GLU A 53 -20.24 -4.22 25.48
C GLU A 53 -21.54 -4.76 24.86
N GLU A 54 -21.64 -6.08 24.74
CA GLU A 54 -22.86 -6.71 24.27
C GLU A 54 -24.02 -6.49 25.25
N ARG A 55 -25.20 -6.17 24.72
CA ARG A 55 -26.44 -5.97 25.50
C ARG A 55 -27.56 -6.80 24.89
N PRO A 56 -28.61 -7.17 25.66
CA PRO A 56 -29.68 -8.03 25.15
C PRO A 56 -30.27 -7.51 23.83
N GLY A 57 -30.11 -8.28 22.76
CA GLY A 57 -30.61 -7.95 21.42
C GLY A 57 -29.73 -6.99 20.59
N VAL A 58 -28.58 -6.55 21.08
CA VAL A 58 -27.61 -5.73 20.31
C VAL A 58 -26.19 -6.27 20.50
N PRO A 59 -25.53 -6.76 19.44
CA PRO A 59 -24.16 -7.24 19.53
C PRO A 59 -23.22 -6.11 19.93
N GLY A 60 -22.23 -6.44 20.77
CA GLY A 60 -21.18 -5.51 21.16
C GLY A 60 -20.37 -5.03 19.95
N ARG A 61 -19.77 -3.85 20.08
CA ARG A 61 -18.85 -3.30 19.08
C ARG A 61 -17.44 -3.24 19.67
N PRO A 62 -16.46 -3.91 19.05
CA PRO A 62 -15.09 -3.88 19.55
C PRO A 62 -14.49 -2.47 19.41
N GLY A 63 -13.76 -2.04 20.44
CA GLY A 63 -13.04 -0.78 20.44
C GLY A 63 -11.89 -0.74 19.44
N VAL A 64 -11.40 0.46 19.17
CA VAL A 64 -10.29 0.70 18.22
C VAL A 64 -9.06 -0.13 18.54
N MET A 65 -8.66 -0.24 19.81
CA MET A 65 -7.45 -1.00 20.18
C MET A 65 -7.56 -2.49 19.89
N VAL A 66 -8.75 -3.07 20.08
CA VAL A 66 -9.01 -4.48 19.75
C VAL A 66 -8.96 -4.70 18.24
N ARG A 67 -9.53 -3.75 17.47
CA ARG A 67 -9.49 -3.81 16.00
C ARG A 67 -8.06 -3.62 15.47
N LEU A 68 -7.28 -2.71 16.05
CA LEU A 68 -5.87 -2.51 15.70
C LEU A 68 -5.05 -3.77 15.98
N ALA A 69 -5.22 -4.40 17.15
CA ALA A 69 -4.54 -5.67 17.45
C ALA A 69 -4.84 -6.74 16.39
N SER A 70 -6.11 -6.87 15.95
CA SER A 70 -6.47 -7.82 14.89
C SER A 70 -5.82 -7.52 13.54
N ILE A 71 -5.59 -6.23 13.23
CA ILE A 71 -4.87 -5.82 12.02
C ILE A 71 -3.38 -6.10 12.16
N GLU A 72 -2.80 -5.80 13.32
CA GLU A 72 -1.40 -6.07 13.63
C GLU A 72 -1.10 -7.57 13.52
N GLU A 73 -1.97 -8.45 14.01
CA GLU A 73 -1.83 -9.91 13.84
C GLU A 73 -1.71 -10.33 12.36
N GLN A 74 -2.44 -9.66 11.46
CA GLN A 74 -2.38 -9.95 10.03
C GLN A 74 -1.10 -9.45 9.35
N LEU A 75 -0.41 -8.48 9.95
CA LEU A 75 0.83 -7.90 9.44
C LEU A 75 2.09 -8.61 9.96
N HIS A 76 1.96 -9.44 10.99
CA HIS A 76 3.04 -10.31 11.46
C HIS A 76 2.97 -11.69 10.77
N ALA A 77 4.11 -12.37 10.71
CA ALA A 77 4.13 -13.75 10.21
C ALA A 77 3.39 -14.64 11.23
N ASN A 78 2.41 -15.42 10.75
CA ASN A 78 1.63 -16.32 11.59
C ASN A 78 1.47 -17.68 10.91
N HIS A 79 2.61 -18.32 10.66
CA HIS A 79 2.71 -19.69 10.16
C HIS A 79 1.86 -19.99 8.92
N GLY A 80 1.64 -19.00 8.04
CA GLY A 80 0.91 -19.17 6.80
C GLY A 80 -0.55 -18.73 6.81
N THR A 81 -1.07 -18.23 7.94
CA THR A 81 -2.48 -17.83 8.09
C THR A 81 -2.69 -16.31 8.00
N SER A 82 -1.65 -15.51 8.17
CA SER A 82 -1.75 -14.06 8.07
C SER A 82 -1.80 -13.59 6.62
N LEU A 83 -2.37 -12.40 6.40
CA LEU A 83 -2.38 -11.74 5.10
C LEU A 83 -0.95 -11.58 4.54
N ARG A 84 0.00 -11.21 5.40
CA ARG A 84 1.42 -11.10 5.01
C ARG A 84 1.97 -12.41 4.47
N ASP A 85 1.66 -13.53 5.12
CA ASP A 85 2.14 -14.84 4.66
C ASP A 85 1.50 -15.25 3.33
N ALA A 86 0.22 -14.90 3.12
CA ALA A 86 -0.46 -15.12 1.85
C ALA A 86 0.19 -14.31 0.71
N VAL A 87 0.54 -13.04 0.97
CA VAL A 87 1.27 -12.19 0.02
C VAL A 87 2.64 -12.79 -0.29
N ASN A 88 3.43 -13.13 0.74
CA ASN A 88 4.76 -13.73 0.56
C ASN A 88 4.71 -15.02 -0.28
N ARG A 89 3.70 -15.87 -0.07
CA ARG A 89 3.50 -17.10 -0.85
C ARG A 89 3.19 -16.80 -2.32
N THR A 90 2.38 -15.77 -2.56
CA THR A 90 2.03 -15.33 -3.91
C THR A 90 3.26 -14.79 -4.63
N GLU A 91 4.04 -13.93 -3.98
CA GLU A 91 5.29 -13.41 -4.53
C GLU A 91 6.29 -14.53 -4.83
N ALA A 92 6.46 -15.48 -3.90
CA ALA A 92 7.34 -16.63 -4.11
C ALA A 92 6.89 -17.49 -5.30
N SER A 93 5.58 -17.63 -5.51
CA SER A 93 5.02 -18.34 -6.66
C SER A 93 5.30 -17.59 -7.96
N GLY A 94 5.17 -16.26 -7.96
CA GLY A 94 5.51 -15.41 -9.11
C GLY A 94 6.97 -15.56 -9.53
N ARG A 95 7.92 -15.46 -8.58
CA ARG A 95 9.35 -15.61 -8.87
C ARG A 95 9.68 -16.98 -9.47
N ARG A 96 9.07 -18.06 -8.97
CA ARG A 96 9.26 -19.40 -9.53
C ARG A 96 8.82 -19.50 -10.99
N ILE A 97 7.72 -18.83 -11.34
CA ILE A 97 7.23 -18.79 -12.72
C ILE A 97 8.21 -18.01 -13.61
N GLU A 98 8.71 -16.87 -13.13
CA GLU A 98 9.72 -16.07 -13.82
C GLU A 98 11.01 -16.87 -14.05
N ASP A 99 11.50 -17.57 -13.03
CA ASP A 99 12.70 -18.41 -13.10
C ASP A 99 12.52 -19.58 -14.09
N ALA A 100 11.37 -20.26 -14.04
CA ALA A 100 11.05 -21.36 -14.95
C ALA A 100 10.96 -20.87 -16.41
N LEU A 101 10.35 -19.71 -16.63
CA LEU A 101 10.27 -19.09 -17.95
C LEU A 101 11.66 -18.71 -18.46
N ALA A 102 12.50 -18.12 -17.62
CA ALA A 102 13.87 -17.75 -17.98
C ALA A 102 14.70 -18.97 -18.39
N ALA A 103 14.60 -20.06 -17.62
CA ALA A 103 15.26 -21.33 -17.94
C ALA A 103 14.79 -21.89 -19.28
N HIS A 104 13.47 -21.92 -19.50
CA HIS A 104 12.89 -22.46 -20.74
C HIS A 104 13.29 -21.65 -21.98
N LEU A 105 13.30 -20.32 -21.89
CA LEU A 105 13.75 -19.45 -22.98
C LEU A 105 15.24 -19.62 -23.27
N LEU A 106 16.06 -19.85 -22.25
CA LEU A 106 17.48 -20.11 -22.41
C LEU A 106 17.72 -21.43 -23.16
N GLU A 107 17.02 -22.50 -22.78
CA GLU A 107 17.09 -23.79 -23.47
C GLU A 107 16.73 -23.68 -24.95
N HIS A 108 15.61 -23.01 -25.27
CA HIS A 108 15.22 -22.82 -26.66
C HIS A 108 16.20 -21.96 -27.46
N ARG A 109 16.79 -20.93 -26.85
CA ARG A 109 17.83 -20.12 -27.50
C ARG A 109 19.09 -20.93 -27.79
N ILE A 110 19.52 -21.78 -26.87
CA ILE A 110 20.68 -22.65 -27.06
C ILE A 110 20.42 -23.67 -28.16
N ALA A 111 19.26 -24.34 -28.15
CA ALA A 111 18.90 -25.28 -29.20
C ALA A 111 18.86 -24.61 -30.59
N ALA A 112 18.31 -23.40 -30.67
CA ALA A 112 18.27 -22.62 -31.90
C ALA A 112 19.65 -22.12 -32.35
N SER A 113 20.58 -21.83 -31.44
CA SER A 113 21.94 -21.44 -31.79
C SER A 113 22.76 -22.64 -32.27
N VAL A 114 22.62 -23.81 -31.63
CA VAL A 114 23.28 -25.07 -32.02
C VAL A 114 22.88 -25.49 -33.43
N ASN A 115 21.57 -25.52 -33.74
CA ASN A 115 21.11 -25.89 -35.08
C ASN A 115 21.65 -24.93 -36.17
N ARG A 116 21.74 -23.63 -35.85
CA ARG A 116 22.30 -22.62 -36.76
C ARG A 116 23.81 -22.80 -36.97
N SER A 117 24.54 -23.21 -35.95
CA SER A 117 25.96 -23.55 -36.09
C SER A 117 26.17 -24.85 -36.86
N ALA A 118 25.34 -25.87 -36.65
CA ALA A 118 25.42 -27.15 -37.37
C ALA A 118 25.19 -26.96 -38.89
N GLY A 119 24.14 -26.21 -39.27
CA GLY A 119 23.89 -25.87 -40.68
C GLY A 119 24.97 -24.98 -41.31
N ARG A 120 25.77 -24.26 -40.50
CA ARG A 120 26.92 -23.49 -40.99
C ARG A 120 28.16 -24.36 -41.22
N VAL A 121 28.29 -25.50 -40.53
CA VAL A 121 29.42 -26.43 -40.71
C VAL A 121 29.22 -27.32 -41.94
N GLU A 122 27.98 -27.71 -42.27
CA GLU A 122 27.69 -28.42 -43.52
C GLU A 122 27.87 -27.57 -44.79
N GLY A 123 27.89 -26.24 -44.68
CA GLY A 123 28.12 -25.31 -45.78
C GLY A 123 29.57 -24.83 -45.95
N VAL A 124 30.51 -25.30 -45.14
CA VAL A 124 31.95 -25.00 -45.31
C VAL A 124 32.55 -26.11 -46.16
N GLU A 125 32.74 -25.85 -47.46
CA GLU A 125 33.66 -26.64 -48.28
C GLU A 125 34.99 -26.69 -47.53
N ILE A 126 35.41 -27.91 -47.17
CA ILE A 126 36.74 -28.17 -46.63
C ILE A 126 37.71 -27.73 -47.73
N PHE A 127 38.34 -26.57 -47.54
CA PHE A 127 39.43 -26.11 -48.40
C PHE A 127 40.53 -27.17 -48.30
N ASP A 128 40.60 -28.02 -49.31
CA ASP A 128 41.66 -29.00 -49.47
C ASP A 128 42.94 -28.20 -49.75
N PRO A 129 43.91 -28.14 -48.82
CA PRO A 129 45.11 -27.37 -49.07
C PRO A 129 45.83 -28.01 -50.27
N PRO A 130 46.33 -27.21 -51.24
CA PRO A 130 47.02 -27.76 -52.38
C PRO A 130 48.19 -28.61 -51.88
N HIS A 131 48.21 -29.88 -52.29
CA HIS A 131 49.30 -30.80 -52.00
C HIS A 131 50.60 -30.15 -52.48
N ALA A 132 51.40 -29.66 -51.54
CA ALA A 132 52.74 -29.19 -51.82
C ALA A 132 53.54 -30.42 -52.27
N GLU A 133 53.86 -30.47 -53.56
CA GLU A 133 54.82 -31.41 -54.10
C GLU A 133 56.11 -31.28 -53.30
N LEU A 134 56.48 -32.36 -52.61
CA LEU A 134 57.76 -32.50 -51.93
C LEU A 134 58.84 -32.59 -53.01
N GLY A 135 59.31 -31.43 -53.48
CA GLY A 135 60.51 -31.29 -54.27
C GLY A 135 61.72 -31.71 -53.43
N GLY A 136 62.14 -32.96 -53.60
CA GLY A 136 63.39 -33.47 -53.06
C GLY A 136 64.57 -32.74 -53.70
N HIS A 137 65.18 -31.82 -52.97
CA HIS A 137 66.50 -31.29 -53.28
C HIS A 137 67.55 -32.33 -52.90
N GLU A 138 67.99 -33.08 -53.90
CA GLU A 138 69.17 -33.95 -53.88
C GLU A 138 70.41 -33.07 -53.66
N HIS A 139 70.99 -33.17 -52.47
CA HIS A 139 72.28 -32.55 -52.16
C HIS A 139 73.38 -33.51 -52.61
N ASP A 140 73.90 -33.28 -53.82
CA ASP A 140 75.19 -33.83 -54.24
C ASP A 140 76.31 -33.20 -53.40
N ASN A 141 77.01 -34.05 -52.64
CA ASN A 141 78.15 -33.66 -51.83
C ASN A 141 79.33 -34.64 -52.07
N LEU A 142 80.38 -34.07 -52.68
CA LEU A 142 81.82 -34.41 -52.62
C LEU A 142 82.34 -35.64 -53.38
N GLY A 143 83.09 -35.34 -54.45
CA GLY A 143 84.55 -35.20 -54.36
C GLY A 143 85.38 -36.49 -54.49
N GLY A 144 86.23 -36.53 -55.52
CA GLY A 144 87.28 -37.53 -55.72
C GLY A 144 87.64 -37.74 -57.17
#